data_AF-A0A3M5W242-F1
#
_entry.id   AF-A0A3M5W242-F1
#
_cell.length_a   1.000
_cell.length_b   1.000
_cell.length_c   1.000
_cell.angle_alpha   90.00
_cell.angle_beta   90.00
_cell.angle_gamma   90.00
#
_symmetry.space_group_name_H-M   'P 1'
#
loop_
_entity.id
_entity.type
_entity.pdbx_description
1 polymer ?
#
loop_
_entity_poly.entity_id
_entity_poly.type
_entity_poly.pdbx_seq_one_letter_code
_entity_poly.pdbx_strand_id
1 'polypeptide(L)'
;MAADREGLQNFCGILVDYVSAGHFEVYEQLGDEARAFNDERGLELADTIYPRLDVITKFALTFNDRCDKGDCSDAAVVAKEFNQLGQLLHERFELEDCLIEVLHTSHKEEVAAQV
;
A
#
# COMPACT_ATOMS: atom_id res chain seq x y z
N MET A 1 -17.38 -1.01 -25.44
CA MET A 1 -17.58 -0.71 -24.01
C MET A 1 -17.60 -1.96 -23.11
N ALA A 2 -17.18 -3.14 -23.58
CA ALA A 2 -16.85 -4.27 -22.70
C ALA A 2 -15.40 -4.21 -22.18
N ALA A 3 -14.49 -3.66 -23.00
CA ALA A 3 -13.07 -3.52 -22.68
C ALA A 3 -12.77 -2.65 -21.44
N ASP A 4 -13.57 -1.60 -21.19
CA ASP A 4 -13.36 -0.72 -20.03
C ASP A 4 -13.72 -1.40 -18.71
N ARG A 5 -14.69 -2.31 -18.71
CA ARG A 5 -15.13 -3.01 -17.50
C ARG A 5 -14.17 -4.12 -17.10
N GLU A 6 -13.71 -4.91 -18.07
CA GLU A 6 -12.74 -5.99 -17.83
C GLU A 6 -11.40 -5.41 -17.35
N GLY A 7 -10.94 -4.32 -17.96
CA GLY A 7 -9.74 -3.61 -17.51
C GLY A 7 -9.85 -3.07 -16.09
N LEU A 8 -11.01 -2.50 -15.73
CA LEU A 8 -11.28 -2.02 -14.38
C LEU A 8 -11.31 -3.16 -13.35
N GLN A 9 -11.95 -4.28 -13.68
CA GLN A 9 -11.99 -5.46 -12.80
C GLN A 9 -10.60 -6.04 -12.57
N ASN A 10 -9.79 -6.17 -13.63
CA ASN A 10 -8.41 -6.63 -13.50
C ASN A 10 -7.56 -5.69 -12.64
N PHE A 11 -7.69 -4.37 -12.86
CA PHE A 11 -7.02 -3.38 -12.02
C PHE A 11 -7.41 -3.52 -10.54
N CYS A 12 -8.70 -3.68 -10.25
CA CYS A 12 -9.18 -3.84 -8.87
C CYS A 12 -8.64 -5.13 -8.23
N GLY A 13 -8.54 -6.23 -8.98
CA GLY A 13 -7.89 -7.46 -8.52
C GLY A 13 -6.43 -7.22 -8.11
N ILE A 14 -5.65 -6.62 -9.01
CA ILE A 14 -4.24 -6.29 -8.73
C ILE A 14 -4.11 -5.35 -7.53
N LEU A 15 -4.99 -4.36 -7.42
CA LEU A 15 -5.01 -3.41 -6.30
C LEU A 15 -5.23 -4.13 -4.97
N VAL A 16 -6.23 -5.03 -4.90
CA VAL A 16 -6.52 -5.81 -3.68
C VAL A 16 -5.35 -6.71 -3.32
N ASP A 17 -4.75 -7.40 -4.30
CA ASP A 17 -3.57 -8.24 -4.09
C ASP A 17 -2.41 -7.42 -3.53
N TYR A 18 -2.14 -6.25 -4.12
CA TYR A 18 -1.06 -5.36 -3.70
C TYR A 18 -1.25 -4.78 -2.29
N VAL A 19 -2.45 -4.30 -1.94
CA VAL A 19 -2.69 -3.81 -0.57
C VAL A 19 -2.66 -4.94 0.45
N SER A 20 -3.09 -6.15 0.07
CA SER A 20 -3.06 -7.33 0.93
C SER A 20 -1.63 -7.80 1.20
N ALA A 21 -0.78 -7.87 0.17
CA ALA A 21 0.63 -8.22 0.31
C ALA A 21 1.39 -7.26 1.24
N GLY A 22 1.03 -5.97 1.22
CA GLY A 22 1.55 -5.00 2.20
C GLY A 22 1.26 -5.43 3.64
N HIS A 23 -0.01 -5.60 3.98
CA HIS A 23 -0.47 -5.84 5.36
C HIS A 23 -0.15 -7.23 5.90
N PHE A 24 -0.20 -8.26 5.06
CA PHE A 24 -0.09 -9.66 5.51
C PHE A 24 1.29 -10.28 5.31
N GLU A 25 2.21 -9.57 4.68
CA GLU A 25 3.54 -10.11 4.40
C GLU A 25 4.63 -9.04 4.56
N VAL A 26 4.60 -7.98 3.75
CA VAL A 26 5.72 -7.04 3.66
C VAL A 26 5.92 -6.24 4.95
N TYR A 27 4.86 -5.68 5.53
CA TYR A 27 4.99 -4.86 6.74
C TYR A 27 5.39 -5.69 7.97
N GLU A 28 4.96 -6.95 8.04
CA GLU A 28 5.38 -7.88 9.09
C GLU A 28 6.89 -8.17 8.97
N GLN A 29 7.36 -8.49 7.76
CA GLN A 29 8.78 -8.76 7.49
C GLN A 29 9.67 -7.55 7.85
N LEU A 30 9.27 -6.33 7.45
CA LEU A 30 9.98 -5.11 7.80
C LEU A 30 10.04 -4.89 9.32
N GLY A 31 8.92 -5.13 10.02
CA GLY A 31 8.87 -5.02 11.47
C GLY A 31 9.74 -6.07 12.17
N ASP A 32 9.77 -7.30 11.67
CA ASP A 32 10.61 -8.38 12.22
C ASP A 32 12.09 -8.10 12.01
N GLU A 33 12.48 -7.53 10.87
CA GLU A 33 13.85 -7.10 10.62
C GLU A 33 14.29 -6.01 11.60
N ALA A 34 13.51 -4.94 11.72
CA ALA A 34 13.82 -3.88 12.68
C ALA A 34 13.89 -4.38 14.13
N ARG A 35 13.04 -5.34 14.51
CA ARG A 35 13.14 -6.02 15.82
C ARG A 35 14.44 -6.82 15.95
N ALA A 36 14.88 -7.52 14.90
CA ALA A 36 16.12 -8.29 14.92
C ALA A 36 17.38 -7.41 15.09
N PHE A 37 17.36 -6.18 14.55
CA PHE A 37 18.43 -5.19 14.69
C PHE A 37 18.28 -4.27 15.93
N ASN A 38 17.23 -4.43 16.74
CA ASN A 38 16.89 -3.56 17.87
C ASN A 38 16.69 -2.09 17.48
N ASP A 39 16.13 -1.83 16.29
CA ASP A 39 15.85 -0.49 15.80
C ASP A 39 14.52 0.05 16.35
N GLU A 40 14.53 0.42 17.63
CA GLU A 40 13.35 0.99 18.31
C GLU A 40 12.86 2.27 17.62
N ARG A 41 13.76 3.09 17.08
CA ARG A 41 13.40 4.34 16.41
C ARG A 41 12.72 4.09 15.07
N GLY A 42 13.17 3.08 14.32
CA GLY A 42 12.50 2.65 13.10
C GLY A 42 11.09 2.15 13.38
N LEU A 43 10.91 1.32 14.40
CA LEU A 43 9.60 0.81 14.81
C LEU A 43 8.65 1.95 15.25
N GLU A 44 9.14 2.92 16.03
CA GLU A 44 8.35 4.10 16.42
C GLU A 44 7.89 4.92 15.21
N LEU A 45 8.75 5.10 14.20
CA LEU A 45 8.36 5.78 12.97
C LEU A 45 7.31 4.98 12.20
N ALA A 46 7.47 3.67 12.10
CA ALA A 46 6.53 2.79 11.43
C ALA A 46 5.12 2.88 12.05
N ASP A 47 5.04 2.95 13.38
CA ASP A 47 3.78 3.13 14.12
C ASP A 47 3.06 4.44 13.77
N THR A 48 3.78 5.48 13.31
CA THR A 48 3.17 6.72 12.82
C THR A 48 2.65 6.61 11.38
N ILE A 49 3.22 5.70 10.58
CA ILE A 49 2.92 5.52 9.16
C ILE A 49 1.77 4.52 8.94
N TYR A 50 1.74 3.41 9.68
CA TYR A 50 0.71 2.37 9.53
C TYR A 50 -0.73 2.89 9.58
N PRO A 51 -1.11 3.82 10.47
CA PRO A 51 -2.47 4.37 10.48
C PRO A 51 -2.86 5.06 9.16
N ARG A 52 -1.90 5.68 8.47
CA ARG A 52 -2.17 6.33 7.20
C ARG A 52 -2.31 5.32 6.07
N LEU A 53 -1.46 4.29 6.05
CA LEU A 53 -1.57 3.17 5.12
C LEU A 53 -2.92 2.46 5.25
N ASP A 54 -3.40 2.23 6.49
CA ASP A 54 -4.73 1.68 6.77
C ASP A 54 -5.88 2.48 6.16
N VAL A 55 -5.81 3.82 6.26
CA VAL A 55 -6.82 4.71 5.67
C VAL A 55 -6.84 4.57 4.15
N ILE A 56 -5.67 4.50 3.52
CA ILE A 56 -5.54 4.34 2.07
C ILE A 56 -6.05 2.95 1.65
N THR A 57 -5.69 1.90 2.36
CA THR A 57 -6.18 0.53 2.12
C THR A 57 -7.69 0.46 2.21
N LYS A 58 -8.32 1.07 3.23
CA LYS A 58 -9.79 1.12 3.34
C LYS A 58 -10.44 1.82 2.15
N PHE A 59 -9.82 2.89 1.64
CA PHE A 59 -10.30 3.56 0.43
C PHE A 59 -10.20 2.65 -0.80
N ALA A 60 -9.06 1.97 -0.98
CA ALA A 60 -8.85 1.01 -2.08
C ALA A 60 -9.88 -0.14 -2.05
N LEU A 61 -10.16 -0.71 -0.88
CA LEU A 61 -11.18 -1.76 -0.72
C LEU A 61 -12.60 -1.23 -1.01
N THR A 62 -12.92 -0.02 -0.53
CA THR A 62 -14.22 0.62 -0.83
C THR A 62 -14.40 0.87 -2.32
N PHE A 63 -13.32 1.27 -3.02
CA PHE A 63 -13.33 1.44 -4.47
C PHE A 63 -13.55 0.10 -5.21
N ASN A 64 -12.85 -0.96 -4.79
CA ASN A 64 -13.03 -2.31 -5.33
C ASN A 64 -14.49 -2.79 -5.18
N ASP A 65 -15.07 -2.67 -3.98
CA ASP A 65 -16.45 -3.07 -3.69
C ASP A 65 -17.47 -2.38 -4.58
N ARG A 66 -17.25 -1.11 -4.93
CA ARG A 66 -18.13 -0.35 -5.84
C ARG A 66 -18.01 -0.84 -7.27
N CYS A 67 -16.78 -1.14 -7.71
CA CYS A 67 -16.53 -1.70 -9.04
C CYS A 67 -17.20 -3.07 -9.22
N ASP A 68 -17.17 -3.91 -8.17
CA ASP A 68 -17.76 -5.25 -8.18
C ASP A 68 -19.30 -5.22 -8.18
N LYS A 69 -19.90 -4.34 -7.37
CA LYS A 69 -21.37 -4.18 -7.28
C LYS A 69 -22.04 -3.64 -8.55
N GLY A 70 -21.27 -3.20 -9.54
CA GLY A 70 -21.82 -2.61 -10.77
C GLY A 70 -22.45 -1.24 -10.56
N ASP A 71 -22.16 -0.58 -9.44
CA ASP A 71 -22.60 0.79 -9.13
C ASP A 71 -21.87 1.84 -9.99
N CYS A 72 -20.98 1.39 -10.87
CA CYS A 72 -20.34 2.13 -11.95
C CYS A 72 -21.29 2.61 -13.06
N SER A 73 -22.58 2.78 -12.76
CA SER A 73 -23.58 3.27 -13.72
C SER A 73 -23.28 4.72 -14.16
N ASP A 74 -22.54 5.47 -13.33
CA ASP A 74 -22.05 6.82 -13.64
C ASP A 74 -20.52 6.80 -13.84
N ALA A 75 -20.09 6.80 -15.11
CA ALA A 75 -18.69 6.83 -15.49
C ALA A 75 -17.93 8.06 -14.94
N ALA A 76 -18.62 9.19 -14.70
CA ALA A 76 -17.97 10.39 -14.17
C ALA A 76 -17.63 10.22 -12.68
N VAL A 77 -18.48 9.54 -11.91
CA VAL A 77 -18.21 9.21 -10.50
C VAL A 77 -17.03 8.26 -10.40
N VAL A 78 -17.03 7.18 -11.19
CA VAL A 78 -15.92 6.21 -11.21
C VAL A 78 -14.61 6.88 -11.61
N ALA A 79 -14.62 7.73 -12.63
CA ALA A 79 -13.44 8.48 -13.04
C ALA A 79 -12.92 9.41 -11.93
N LYS A 80 -13.82 10.07 -11.19
CA LYS A 80 -13.42 10.91 -10.05
C LYS A 80 -12.78 10.10 -8.92
N GLU A 81 -13.39 8.97 -8.56
CA GLU A 81 -12.85 8.10 -7.50
C GLU A 81 -11.53 7.45 -7.92
N PHE A 82 -11.39 7.08 -9.20
CA PHE A 82 -10.14 6.54 -9.74
C PHE A 82 -9.01 7.58 -9.70
N ASN A 83 -9.28 8.84 -10.02
CA ASN A 83 -8.29 9.91 -9.87
C ASN A 83 -7.90 10.12 -8.41
N GLN A 84 -8.86 10.06 -7.49
CA GLN A 84 -8.58 10.14 -6.05
C GLN A 84 -7.76 8.94 -5.56
N LEU A 85 -8.08 7.73 -6.04
CA LEU A 85 -7.31 6.53 -5.73
C LEU A 85 -5.86 6.68 -6.19
N GLY A 86 -5.61 7.21 -7.40
CA GLY A 86 -4.26 7.45 -7.90
C GLY A 86 -3.44 8.38 -7.01
N GLN A 87 -4.04 9.45 -6.48
CA GLN A 87 -3.37 10.34 -5.54
C GLN A 87 -3.04 9.66 -4.22
N LEU A 88 -3.97 8.86 -3.68
CA LEU A 88 -3.76 8.10 -2.45
C LEU A 88 -2.71 7.00 -2.63
N LEU A 89 -2.66 6.36 -3.80
CA LEU A 89 -1.63 5.38 -4.12
C LEU A 89 -0.25 6.03 -4.22
N HIS A 90 -0.16 7.23 -4.79
CA HIS A 90 1.12 7.96 -4.81
C HIS A 90 1.62 8.25 -3.40
N GLU A 91 0.75 8.75 -2.52
CA GLU A 91 1.08 8.93 -1.11
C GLU A 91 1.44 7.61 -0.43
N ARG A 92 0.73 6.52 -0.73
CA ARG A 92 1.07 5.19 -0.22
C ARG A 92 2.48 4.76 -0.63
N PHE A 93 2.87 4.98 -1.88
CA PHE A 93 4.21 4.64 -2.34
C PHE A 93 5.29 5.41 -1.57
N GLU A 94 5.11 6.72 -1.34
CA GLU A 94 6.05 7.52 -0.56
C GLU A 94 6.18 7.03 0.89
N LEU A 95 5.06 6.64 1.50
CA LEU A 95 5.04 6.08 2.86
C LEU A 95 5.71 4.71 2.91
N GLU A 96 5.49 3.85 1.92
CA GLU A 96 6.13 2.53 1.82
C GLU A 96 7.62 2.64 1.56
N ASP A 97 8.05 3.56 0.69
CA ASP A 97 9.47 3.83 0.45
C ASP A 97 10.16 4.28 1.75
N CYS A 98 9.50 5.15 2.54
CA CYS A 98 10.00 5.55 3.85
C CYS A 98 10.14 4.37 4.83
N LEU A 99 9.15 3.47 4.88
CA LEU A 99 9.24 2.25 5.69
C LEU A 99 10.42 1.37 5.27
N ILE A 100 10.62 1.16 3.96
CA ILE A 100 11.72 0.34 3.43
C ILE A 100 13.08 0.98 3.73
N GLU A 101 13.20 2.30 3.60
CA GLU A 101 14.44 3.02 3.88
C GLU A 101 14.84 2.87 5.36
N VAL A 102 13.87 3.03 6.25
CA VAL A 102 14.11 3.06 7.70
C VAL A 102 14.24 1.67 8.29
N LEU A 103 13.37 0.73 7.92
CA LEU A 103 13.31 -0.59 8.56
C LEU A 103 14.18 -1.67 7.89
N HIS A 104 14.71 -1.41 6.70
CA HIS A 104 15.48 -2.40 5.94
C HIS A 104 16.79 -1.86 5.37
N THR A 105 16.76 -0.73 4.66
CA THR A 105 17.96 -0.18 4.03
C THR A 105 18.99 0.29 5.07
N SER A 106 18.52 0.87 6.17
CA SER A 106 19.35 1.29 7.29
C SER A 106 20.16 0.13 7.91
N HIS A 107 19.65 -1.10 7.87
CA HIS A 107 20.35 -2.28 8.41
C HIS A 107 21.23 -2.98 7.35
N LYS A 108 20.90 -2.84 6.05
CA LYS A 108 21.76 -3.34 4.96
C LYS A 108 23.14 -2.71 4.93
N GLU A 109 23.26 -1.43 5.27
CA GLU A 109 24.56 -0.76 5.38
C GLU A 109 25.40 -1.30 6.56
N GLU A 110 24.76 -1.68 7.67
CA GLU A 110 25.45 -2.30 8.82
C GLU A 110 25.98 -3.70 8.51
N VAL A 111 25.24 -4.50 7.73
CA VAL A 111 25.67 -5.83 7.30
C VAL A 111 26.86 -5.74 6.33
N ALA A 112 26.85 -4.77 5.41
CA ALA A 112 27.95 -4.56 4.46
C ALA A 112 29.23 -3.99 5.12
N ALA A 113 29.11 -3.28 6.23
CA ALA A 113 30.26 -2.76 7.00
C ALA A 113 30.91 -3.81 7.92
N GLN A 114 30.30 -5.00 8.06
CA GLN A 114 30.77 -6.10 8.92
C GLN A 114 31.39 -7.28 8.15
N VAL A 115 31.48 -7.19 6.81
CA VAL A 115 32.17 -8.18 5.93
C VAL A 115 33.51 -7.68 5.42
#